data_AF-A0A7G9YT17-F1
#
_entry.id   AF-A0A7G9YT17-F1
#
_cell.length_a   1.000
_cell.length_b   1.000
_cell.length_c   1.000
_cell.angle_alpha   90.00
_cell.angle_beta   90.00
_cell.angle_gamma   90.00
#
_symmetry.space_group_name_H-M   'P 1'
#
loop_
_entity.id
_entity.type
_entity.pdbx_description
1 polymer ?
#
loop_
_entity_poly.entity_id
_entity_poly.type
_entity_poly.pdbx_seq_one_letter_code
_entity_poly.pdbx_strand_id
1 'polypeptide(L)'
;MVDRLKPLDILNKSLKSPVIVKIRGGREFRGVLDGYDLHMNLVLRDAEELDSDTSVKNIMGEILVRGDNVVYVSPTVQKETKKDRGKGKGKGRSEAKETGEKGTW
;
A
#
# COMPACT_ATOMS: atom_id res chain seq x y z
N MET A 1 -22.28 -1.54 -29.96
CA MET A 1 -22.47 -2.37 -28.75
C MET A 1 -21.54 -1.84 -27.69
N VAL A 2 -22.04 -1.53 -26.49
CA VAL A 2 -21.16 -1.24 -25.35
C VAL A 2 -20.68 -2.59 -24.83
N ASP A 3 -19.39 -2.86 -25.00
CA ASP A 3 -18.79 -4.12 -24.55
C ASP A 3 -18.79 -4.13 -23.01
N ARG A 4 -19.77 -4.83 -22.42
CA ARG A 4 -19.85 -4.95 -20.96
C ARG A 4 -18.80 -5.94 -20.50
N LEU A 5 -17.86 -5.46 -19.70
CA LEU A 5 -16.84 -6.31 -19.07
C LEU A 5 -17.53 -7.40 -18.23
N LYS A 6 -17.09 -8.65 -18.40
CA LYS A 6 -17.54 -9.73 -17.52
C LYS A 6 -16.95 -9.50 -16.12
N PRO A 7 -17.59 -10.02 -15.06
CA PRO A 7 -17.10 -9.81 -13.69
C PRO A 7 -15.63 -10.20 -13.48
N LEU A 8 -15.21 -11.35 -14.03
CA LEU A 8 -13.82 -11.80 -13.94
C LEU A 8 -12.85 -10.92 -14.73
N ASP A 9 -13.30 -10.25 -15.78
CA ASP A 9 -12.46 -9.31 -16.54
C ASP A 9 -12.08 -8.09 -15.68
N ILE A 10 -12.97 -7.69 -14.76
CA ILE A 10 -12.72 -6.60 -13.81
C ILE A 10 -11.63 -7.01 -12.81
N LEU A 11 -11.71 -8.24 -12.27
CA LEU A 11 -10.68 -8.78 -11.38
C LEU A 11 -9.34 -8.94 -12.11
N ASN A 12 -9.36 -9.43 -13.36
CA ASN A 12 -8.16 -9.56 -14.18
C ASN A 12 -7.46 -8.20 -14.36
N LYS A 13 -8.24 -7.15 -14.66
CA LYS A 13 -7.74 -5.78 -14.79
C LYS A 13 -7.23 -5.19 -13.47
N SER A 14 -7.65 -5.75 -12.33
CA SER A 14 -7.27 -5.29 -10.99
C SER A 14 -6.04 -6.01 -10.44
N LEU A 15 -5.51 -7.01 -11.16
CA LEU A 15 -4.26 -7.67 -10.77
C LEU A 15 -3.13 -6.65 -10.60
N LYS A 16 -2.32 -6.86 -9.57
CA LYS A 16 -1.21 -6.01 -9.15
C LYS A 16 -1.61 -4.57 -8.82
N SER A 17 -2.90 -4.32 -8.61
CA SER A 17 -3.45 -3.02 -8.20
C SER A 17 -4.13 -3.12 -6.83
N PRO A 18 -4.24 -2.00 -6.08
CA PRO A 18 -4.89 -2.02 -4.78
C PRO A 18 -6.41 -2.19 -4.93
N VAL A 19 -6.97 -3.04 -4.07
CA VAL A 19 -8.38 -3.33 -3.97
C VAL A 19 -8.84 -3.22 -2.52
N ILE A 20 -10.14 -2.96 -2.34
CA ILE A 20 -10.83 -3.16 -1.07
C ILE A 20 -11.64 -4.45 -1.17
N VAL A 21 -11.53 -5.32 -0.18
CA VAL A 21 -12.29 -6.57 -0.09
C VAL A 21 -13.10 -6.56 1.19
N LYS A 22 -14.43 -6.62 1.07
CA LYS A 22 -15.32 -6.82 2.21
C LYS A 22 -15.70 -8.28 2.32
N ILE A 23 -15.62 -8.82 3.53
CA ILE A 23 -16.05 -10.18 3.82
C ILE A 23 -17.27 -10.20 4.75
N ARG A 24 -17.91 -11.38 4.86
CA ARG A 24 -18.95 -11.62 5.86
C ARG A 24 -18.43 -11.32 7.28
N GLY A 25 -19.32 -10.82 8.14
CA GLY A 25 -18.96 -10.38 9.49
C GLY A 25 -18.44 -8.94 9.58
N GLY A 26 -18.53 -8.17 8.49
CA GLY A 26 -18.30 -6.72 8.51
C GLY A 26 -16.84 -6.28 8.42
N ARG A 27 -15.90 -7.23 8.39
CA ARG A 27 -14.47 -6.95 8.23
C ARG A 27 -14.16 -6.53 6.79
N GLU A 28 -13.24 -5.59 6.68
CA GLU A 28 -12.81 -5.02 5.41
C GLU A 28 -11.28 -5.03 5.33
N PHE A 29 -10.75 -5.36 4.16
CA PHE A 29 -9.32 -5.40 3.91
C PHE A 29 -8.96 -4.50 2.74
N ARG A 30 -7.82 -3.83 2.86
CA ARG A 30 -7.15 -3.14 1.76
C ARG A 30 -5.86 -3.89 1.45
N GLY A 31 -5.58 -4.13 0.18
CA GLY A 31 -4.32 -4.75 -0.24
C GLY A 31 -4.16 -4.76 -1.76
N VAL A 32 -3.02 -5.23 -2.24
CA VAL A 32 -2.75 -5.41 -3.67
C VAL A 32 -3.26 -6.78 -4.10
N LEU A 33 -4.17 -6.85 -5.08
CA LEU A 33 -4.68 -8.12 -5.60
C LEU A 33 -3.57 -8.83 -6.39
N ASP A 34 -3.06 -9.94 -5.87
CA ASP A 34 -1.96 -10.67 -6.50
C ASP A 34 -2.41 -11.84 -7.37
N GLY A 35 -3.56 -12.43 -7.04
CA GLY A 35 -4.17 -13.53 -7.77
C GLY A 35 -5.62 -13.77 -7.36
N TYR A 36 -6.38 -14.45 -8.23
CA TYR A 36 -7.74 -14.92 -7.94
C TYR A 36 -8.08 -16.17 -8.76
N ASP A 37 -9.19 -16.84 -8.41
CA ASP A 37 -9.74 -17.97 -9.16
C ASP A 37 -11.25 -17.83 -9.45
N LEU A 38 -11.84 -18.86 -10.07
CA LEU A 38 -13.27 -18.92 -10.40
C LEU A 38 -14.19 -18.97 -9.16
N HIS A 39 -13.65 -19.38 -8.01
CA HIS A 39 -14.39 -19.42 -6.75
C HIS A 39 -14.29 -18.09 -5.98
N MET A 40 -13.58 -17.09 -6.54
CA MET A 40 -13.25 -15.81 -5.93
C MET A 40 -12.36 -15.94 -4.68
N ASN A 41 -11.56 -17.00 -4.57
CA ASN A 41 -10.45 -16.97 -3.63
C ASN A 41 -9.47 -15.89 -4.09
N LEU A 42 -8.98 -15.05 -3.18
CA LEU A 42 -8.13 -13.90 -3.52
C LEU A 42 -6.83 -13.97 -2.73
N VAL A 43 -5.71 -13.75 -3.41
CA VAL A 43 -4.43 -13.50 -2.74
C VAL A 43 -4.22 -11.99 -2.69
N LEU A 44 -4.09 -11.44 -1.49
CA LEU A 44 -3.76 -10.03 -1.28
C LEU A 44 -2.35 -9.91 -0.70
N ARG A 45 -1.52 -9.05 -1.29
CA ARG A 45 -0.24 -8.60 -0.72
C ARG A 45 -0.40 -7.25 -0.04
N ASP A 46 0.52 -6.94 0.88
CA ASP A 46 0.53 -5.70 1.67
C ASP A 46 -0.84 -5.40 2.30
N ALA A 47 -1.50 -6.46 2.76
CA ALA A 47 -2.87 -6.42 3.24
C ALA A 47 -2.96 -5.81 4.64
N GLU A 48 -3.97 -4.96 4.80
CA GLU A 48 -4.33 -4.29 6.04
C GLU A 48 -5.82 -4.55 6.33
N GLU A 49 -6.16 -4.91 7.57
CA GLU A 49 -7.54 -4.90 8.05
C GLU A 49 -7.93 -3.48 8.43
N LEU A 50 -9.09 -3.04 7.98
CA LEU A 50 -9.65 -1.72 8.27
C LEU A 50 -10.69 -1.81 9.40
N ASP A 51 -10.74 -0.77 10.22
CA ASP A 51 -11.85 -0.55 11.16
C ASP A 51 -13.02 0.16 10.47
N SER A 52 -14.12 0.33 11.19
CA SER A 52 -15.40 0.88 10.70
C SER A 52 -15.27 2.34 10.22
N ASP A 53 -14.28 3.07 10.74
CA ASP A 53 -13.93 4.43 10.35
C ASP A 53 -12.87 4.48 9.23
N THR A 54 -12.57 3.35 8.59
CA THR A 54 -11.56 3.16 7.54
C THR A 54 -10.10 3.34 7.99
N SER A 55 -9.85 3.43 9.29
CA SER A 55 -8.50 3.43 9.85
C SER A 55 -7.86 2.04 9.78
N VAL A 56 -6.52 1.97 9.72
CA VAL A 56 -5.81 0.69 9.71
C VAL A 56 -5.86 0.08 11.12
N LYS A 57 -6.57 -1.04 11.24
CA LYS A 57 -6.68 -1.82 12.47
C LYS A 57 -5.51 -2.78 12.66
N ASN A 58 -5.08 -3.44 11.59
CA ASN A 58 -3.98 -4.41 11.64
C ASN A 58 -3.25 -4.54 10.30
N ILE A 59 -1.92 -4.70 10.33
CA ILE A 59 -1.09 -4.97 9.16
C ILE A 59 -0.85 -6.48 9.09
N MET A 60 -1.24 -7.11 7.97
CA MET A 60 -1.25 -8.57 7.83
C MET A 60 -0.21 -9.10 6.84
N GLY A 61 0.23 -8.30 5.87
CA GLY A 61 1.19 -8.74 4.84
C GLY A 61 0.51 -9.52 3.72
N GLU A 62 0.88 -10.78 3.49
CA GLU A 62 0.22 -11.62 2.47
C GLU A 62 -0.89 -12.48 3.09
N ILE A 63 -2.09 -12.43 2.52
CA ILE A 63 -3.24 -13.21 2.98
C ILE A 63 -3.99 -13.88 1.83
N LEU A 64 -4.57 -15.04 2.10
CA LEU A 64 -5.54 -15.72 1.25
C LEU A 64 -6.95 -15.48 1.80
N VAL A 65 -7.80 -14.82 1.03
CA VAL A 65 -9.21 -14.62 1.34
C VAL A 65 -10.03 -15.71 0.64
N ARG A 66 -10.85 -16.43 1.41
CA ARG A 66 -11.73 -17.48 0.88
C ARG A 66 -12.94 -16.87 0.18
N GLY A 67 -13.20 -17.28 -1.06
CA GLY A 67 -14.15 -16.61 -1.95
C GLY A 67 -15.62 -16.70 -1.55
N ASP A 68 -16.01 -17.74 -0.83
CA ASP A 68 -17.37 -17.86 -0.28
C ASP A 68 -17.69 -16.79 0.78
N ASN A 69 -16.67 -16.20 1.40
CA ASN A 69 -16.82 -15.15 2.40
C ASN A 69 -16.79 -13.74 1.79
N VAL A 70 -16.39 -13.60 0.52
CA VAL A 70 -16.33 -12.31 -0.16
C VAL A 70 -17.74 -11.78 -0.40
N VAL A 71 -18.00 -10.55 0.03
CA VAL A 71 -19.23 -9.80 -0.24
C VAL A 71 -19.05 -8.93 -1.47
N TYR A 72 -17.94 -8.18 -1.54
CA TYR A 72 -17.53 -7.45 -2.74
C TYR A 72 -16.01 -7.28 -2.81
N VAL A 73 -15.54 -7.00 -4.02
CA VAL A 73 -14.20 -6.49 -4.32
C VAL A 73 -14.37 -5.16 -5.05
N SER A 74 -13.72 -4.11 -4.55
CA SER A 74 -13.72 -2.79 -5.17
C SER A 74 -12.30 -2.44 -5.64
N PRO A 75 -12.04 -2.38 -6.95
CA PRO A 75 -10.81 -1.81 -7.48
C PRO A 75 -10.67 -0.35 -7.02
N THR A 76 -9.48 0.06 -6.58
CA THR A 76 -9.23 1.44 -6.16
C THR A 76 -8.36 2.16 -7.19
N VAL A 77 -8.59 3.46 -7.36
CA VAL A 77 -7.73 4.29 -8.21
C VAL A 77 -6.51 4.66 -7.38
N GLN A 78 -5.31 4.29 -7.83
CA GLN A 78 -4.07 4.73 -7.19
C GLN A 78 -4.01 6.27 -7.28
N LYS A 79 -4.09 6.98 -6.15
CA LYS A 79 -3.59 8.36 -6.09
C LYS A 79 -2.08 8.26 -6.08
N GLU A 80 -1.42 8.77 -7.12
CA GLU A 80 0.04 8.90 -7.12
C GLU A 80 0.47 9.75 -5.91
N THR A 81 0.88 9.11 -4.83
CA THR A 81 1.60 9.80 -3.76
C THR A 81 2.99 10.08 -4.31
N LYS A 82 3.23 11.32 -4.74
CA LYS A 82 4.57 11.86 -4.98
C LYS A 82 5.39 11.59 -3.71
N LYS A 83 6.33 10.65 -3.81
CA LYS A 83 7.36 10.41 -2.80
C LYS A 83 8.29 11.63 -2.83
N ASP A 84 8.03 12.63 -1.99
CA ASP A 84 8.94 13.73 -1.75
C ASP A 84 10.29 13.17 -1.29
N ARG A 85 11.22 13.06 -2.25
CA ARG A 85 12.63 12.86 -1.96
C ARG A 85 13.16 14.18 -1.41
N GLY A 86 13.01 14.39 -0.10
CA GLY A 86 13.72 15.45 0.61
C GLY A 86 15.22 15.23 0.47
N LYS A 87 15.88 16.00 -0.40
CA LYS A 87 17.34 16.18 -0.37
C LYS A 87 17.64 17.31 0.61
N GLY A 88 18.31 16.96 1.70
CA GLY A 88 18.58 17.83 2.84
C GLY A 88 19.29 19.14 2.49
N LYS A 89 18.86 20.20 3.15
CA LYS A 89 19.62 21.45 3.33
C LYS A 89 20.77 21.17 4.32
N GLY A 90 22.00 21.05 3.80
CA GLY A 90 23.22 21.23 4.59
C GLY A 90 23.62 22.71 4.53
N LYS A 91 23.39 23.42 5.63
CA LYS A 91 23.62 24.85 5.82
C LYS A 91 25.08 25.08 6.24
N GLY A 92 25.78 26.00 5.56
CA GLY A 92 27.14 26.41 5.93
C GLY A 92 27.23 27.29 7.19
N ARG A 93 28.39 27.21 7.85
CA ARG A 93 29.04 28.16 8.79
C ARG A 93 30.28 27.44 9.36
N SER A 94 31.44 28.00 9.68
CA SER A 94 32.23 29.20 9.33
C SER A 94 33.52 29.06 10.16
N GLU A 95 34.66 29.43 9.57
CA GLU A 95 35.97 29.82 10.13
C GLU A 95 36.28 29.62 11.63
N ALA A 96 37.44 28.99 11.90
CA ALA A 96 38.29 29.32 13.05
C ALA A 96 39.78 29.24 12.62
N LYS A 97 40.44 30.40 12.60
CA LYS A 97 41.91 30.56 12.60
C LYS A 97 42.37 30.46 14.06
N GLU A 98 43.38 29.64 14.34
CA GLU A 98 44.39 29.90 15.38
C GLU A 98 45.56 28.93 15.21
N THR A 99 46.71 29.45 14.76
CA THR A 99 48.00 28.77 14.82
C THR A 99 48.84 29.47 15.88
N GLY A 100 48.85 28.91 17.08
CA GLY A 100 49.68 29.33 18.22
C GLY A 100 50.78 28.29 18.50
N GLU A 101 51.95 28.81 18.85
CA GLU A 101 53.27 28.18 18.95
C GLU A 101 53.36 26.91 19.83
N LYS A 102 54.22 25.96 19.41
CA LYS A 102 54.75 24.91 20.29
C LYS A 102 56.05 25.38 20.94
N GLY A 103 55.98 25.68 22.23
CA GLY A 103 57.14 25.79 23.11
C GLY A 103 57.61 24.42 23.61
N THR A 104 58.91 24.20 23.49
CA THR A 104 59.86 23.43 24.34
C THR A 104 59.37 23.38 25.80
N TRP A 105 59.45 22.29 26.57
CA TRP A 105 60.59 21.45 26.98
C TRP A 105 60.11 20.02 27.30
#